data_AF-A0A1E7ZBX8-F1
#
_entry.id   AF-A0A1E7ZBX8-F1
#
_cell.length_a   1.000
_cell.length_b   1.000
_cell.length_c   1.000
_cell.angle_alpha   90.00
_cell.angle_beta   90.00
_cell.angle_gamma   90.00
#
_symmetry.space_group_name_H-M   'P 1'
#
loop_
_entity.id
_entity.type
_entity.pdbx_description
1 polymer ?
#
loop_
_entity_poly.entity_id
_entity_poly.type
_entity_poly.pdbx_seq_one_letter_code
_entity_poly.pdbx_strand_id
1 'polypeptide(L)'
;MATTQRQLVNIDILLSDIEMLEHDAYASPEHIRLLSSLEKALAVLNEKAEYETVASFHNAVKSAGLEHTFKDKILIGIYQRLISYVLEYWDAQTKIHGILDDYFDTHSEKRLHLLQTKSTRAKTQFKTVAMAMGQKDYEHFIALLGLHHEDWVWRR
;
A
#
# COMPACT_ATOMS: atom_id res chain seq x y z
N MET A 1 1.61 25.14 -4.51
CA MET A 1 2.26 24.58 -5.73
C MET A 1 3.58 23.88 -5.45
N ALA A 2 4.60 24.50 -4.83
CA ALA A 2 5.88 23.83 -4.57
C ALA A 2 5.80 22.58 -3.67
N THR A 3 4.77 22.48 -2.81
CA THR A 3 4.58 21.38 -1.86
C THR A 3 4.01 20.11 -2.49
N THR A 4 3.01 20.20 -3.37
CA THR A 4 2.40 19.06 -4.05
C THR A 4 3.38 18.44 -5.05
N GLN A 5 4.08 19.27 -5.82
CA GLN A 5 5.12 18.80 -6.74
C GLN A 5 6.23 18.06 -6.00
N ARG A 6 6.68 18.59 -4.86
CA ARG A 6 7.70 17.90 -4.03
C ARG A 6 7.21 16.55 -3.52
N GLN A 7 5.95 16.43 -3.13
CA GLN A 7 5.39 15.15 -2.69
C GLN A 7 5.28 14.14 -3.84
N LEU A 8 4.89 14.58 -5.03
CA LEU A 8 4.84 13.73 -6.22
C LEU A 8 6.23 13.22 -6.62
N VAL A 9 7.25 14.08 -6.60
CA VAL A 9 8.64 13.66 -6.83
C VAL A 9 9.11 12.67 -5.77
N ASN A 10 8.76 12.88 -4.50
CA ASN A 10 9.10 11.92 -3.45
C ASN A 10 8.41 10.57 -3.66
N ILE A 11 7.16 10.56 -4.12
CA ILE A 11 6.44 9.34 -4.47
C ILE A 11 7.11 8.66 -5.66
N ASP A 12 7.48 9.38 -6.71
CA ASP A 12 8.18 8.83 -7.88
C ASP A 12 9.50 8.14 -7.51
N ILE A 13 10.29 8.76 -6.62
CA ILE A 13 11.51 8.16 -6.07
C ILE A 13 11.20 6.87 -5.32
N LEU A 14 10.19 6.88 -4.44
CA LEU A 14 9.80 5.69 -3.67
C LEU A 14 9.29 4.55 -4.56
N LEU A 15 8.54 4.88 -5.62
CA LEU A 15 8.08 3.90 -6.60
C LEU A 15 9.26 3.29 -7.37
N SER A 16 10.22 4.12 -7.77
CA SER A 16 11.46 3.66 -8.41
C SER A 16 12.27 2.75 -7.48
N ASP A 17 12.41 3.12 -6.21
CA ASP A 17 13.11 2.30 -5.20
C ASP A 17 12.42 0.93 -5.01
N ILE A 18 11.07 0.89 -5.05
CA ILE A 18 10.31 -0.37 -4.97
C ILE A 18 10.51 -1.22 -6.24
N GLU A 19 10.49 -0.61 -7.42
CA GLU A 19 10.74 -1.30 -8.69
C GLU A 19 12.15 -1.92 -8.76
N MET A 20 13.12 -1.30 -8.09
CA MET A 20 14.50 -1.78 -8.00
C MET A 20 14.71 -2.91 -6.97
N LEU A 21 13.69 -3.26 -6.18
CA LEU A 21 13.79 -4.37 -5.23
C LEU A 21 13.99 -5.71 -5.95
N GLU A 22 14.73 -6.60 -5.30
CA GLU A 22 14.89 -7.98 -5.78
C GLU A 22 13.55 -8.73 -5.75
N HIS A 23 13.39 -9.73 -6.62
CA HIS A 23 12.12 -10.44 -6.80
C HIS A 23 11.65 -11.21 -5.55
N ASP A 24 12.58 -11.54 -4.64
CA ASP A 24 12.33 -12.21 -3.37
C ASP A 24 12.19 -11.23 -2.19
N ALA A 25 12.28 -9.91 -2.43
CA ALA A 25 12.12 -8.89 -1.39
C ALA A 25 10.68 -8.73 -0.90
N TYR A 26 9.73 -9.57 -1.34
CA TYR A 26 8.34 -9.56 -0.88
C TYR A 26 8.27 -9.64 0.66
N ALA A 27 7.56 -8.70 1.28
CA ALA A 27 7.43 -8.58 2.74
C ALA A 27 8.78 -8.51 3.51
N SER A 28 9.89 -8.23 2.82
CA SER A 28 11.18 -7.98 3.48
C SER A 28 11.13 -6.69 4.31
N PRO A 29 12.03 -6.51 5.30
CA PRO A 29 12.10 -5.28 6.08
C PRO A 29 12.23 -4.02 5.21
N GLU A 30 12.99 -4.10 4.11
CA GLU A 30 13.19 -2.99 3.19
C GLU A 30 11.91 -2.66 2.41
N HIS A 31 11.23 -3.70 1.91
CA HIS A 31 9.95 -3.52 1.23
C HIS A 31 8.88 -2.91 2.16
N ILE A 32 8.79 -3.39 3.40
CA ILE A 32 7.90 -2.82 4.43
C ILE A 32 8.23 -1.35 4.68
N ARG A 33 9.52 -1.01 4.78
CA ARG A 33 9.99 0.37 5.00
C ARG A 33 9.59 1.30 3.85
N LEU A 34 9.77 0.84 2.60
CA LEU A 34 9.41 1.60 1.40
C LEU A 34 7.90 1.80 1.31
N LEU A 35 7.09 0.74 1.49
CA LEU A 35 5.63 0.87 1.50
C LEU A 35 5.11 1.75 2.63
N SER A 36 5.70 1.69 3.83
CA SER A 36 5.33 2.60 4.92
C SER A 36 5.66 4.06 4.60
N SER A 37 6.80 4.31 3.94
CA SER A 37 7.19 5.65 3.50
C SER A 37 6.26 6.16 2.40
N LEU A 38 5.88 5.29 1.47
CA LEU A 38 4.94 5.59 0.39
C LEU A 38 3.54 5.88 0.93
N GLU A 39 3.03 5.07 1.86
CA GLU A 39 1.72 5.30 2.50
C GLU A 39 1.64 6.69 3.15
N LYS A 40 2.69 7.07 3.89
CA LYS A 40 2.78 8.41 4.51
C LYS A 40 2.85 9.52 3.46
N ALA A 41 3.62 9.34 2.40
CA ALA A 41 3.72 10.33 1.33
C ALA A 41 2.38 10.50 0.60
N LEU A 42 1.67 9.41 0.35
CA LEU A 42 0.32 9.42 -0.23
C LEU A 42 -0.70 10.08 0.71
N ALA A 43 -0.62 9.84 2.02
CA ALA A 43 -1.49 10.51 2.99
C ALA A 43 -1.32 12.04 2.94
N VAL A 44 -0.08 12.51 2.94
CA VAL A 44 0.25 13.94 2.85
C VAL A 44 -0.18 14.52 1.50
N LEU A 45 -0.02 13.77 0.40
CA LEU A 45 -0.47 14.20 -0.92
C LEU A 45 -1.99 14.28 -0.98
N ASN A 46 -2.71 13.30 -0.42
CA ASN A 46 -4.16 13.23 -0.44
C ASN A 46 -4.79 14.43 0.31
N GLU A 47 -4.28 14.74 1.50
CA GLU A 47 -4.70 15.92 2.27
C GLU A 47 -4.49 17.22 1.48
N LYS A 48 -3.35 17.37 0.81
CA LYS A 48 -3.06 18.57 0.00
C LYS A 48 -3.93 18.63 -1.26
N ALA A 49 -4.16 17.49 -1.91
CA ALA A 49 -4.92 17.40 -3.14
C ALA A 49 -6.40 17.76 -2.93
N GLU A 50 -6.94 17.60 -1.70
CA GLU A 50 -8.30 18.01 -1.34
C GLU A 50 -8.54 19.51 -1.61
N TYR A 51 -7.54 20.36 -1.34
CA TYR A 51 -7.65 21.82 -1.47
C TYR A 51 -7.24 22.36 -2.85
N GLU A 52 -6.77 21.51 -3.76
CA GLU A 52 -6.38 21.92 -5.11
C GLU A 52 -7.55 21.77 -6.11
N THR A 53 -7.52 22.49 -7.23
CA THR A 53 -8.44 22.20 -8.34
C THR A 53 -8.03 20.92 -9.07
N VAL A 54 -8.96 20.27 -9.77
CA VAL A 54 -8.66 19.07 -10.58
C VAL A 54 -7.59 19.38 -11.65
N ALA A 55 -7.70 20.55 -12.31
CA ALA A 55 -6.75 20.97 -13.32
C ALA A 55 -5.33 21.21 -12.76
N SER A 56 -5.22 21.86 -11.59
CA SER A 56 -3.93 22.07 -10.92
C SER A 56 -3.27 20.74 -10.58
N PHE A 57 -4.04 19.83 -9.99
CA PHE A 57 -3.55 18.51 -9.61
C PHE A 57 -3.09 17.71 -10.83
N HIS A 58 -3.90 17.65 -11.89
CA HIS A 58 -3.55 16.95 -13.12
C HIS A 58 -2.24 17.51 -13.73
N ASN A 59 -2.07 18.83 -13.75
CA ASN A 59 -0.82 19.44 -14.24
C ASN A 59 0.39 19.07 -13.38
N ALA A 60 0.23 19.01 -12.05
CA ALA A 60 1.31 18.60 -11.14
C ALA A 60 1.70 17.13 -11.35
N VAL A 61 0.70 16.23 -11.42
CA VAL A 61 0.90 14.79 -11.69
C VAL A 61 1.61 14.58 -13.02
N LYS A 62 1.14 15.26 -14.08
CA LYS A 62 1.78 15.22 -15.41
C LYS A 62 3.23 15.72 -15.37
N SER A 63 3.49 16.81 -14.67
CA SER A 63 4.85 17.36 -14.52
C SER A 63 5.78 16.43 -13.75
N ALA A 64 5.22 15.55 -12.91
CA ALA A 64 5.97 14.52 -12.19
C ALA A 64 6.06 13.18 -12.95
N GLY A 65 5.46 13.03 -14.14
CA GLY A 65 5.47 11.78 -14.89
C GLY A 65 4.52 10.69 -14.38
N LEU A 66 3.66 11.00 -13.40
CA LEU A 66 2.79 10.02 -12.71
C LEU A 66 1.36 9.96 -13.29
N GLU A 67 1.14 10.48 -14.50
CA GLU A 67 -0.20 10.60 -15.12
C GLU A 67 -0.87 9.25 -15.38
N HIS A 68 -0.09 8.19 -15.58
CA HIS A 68 -0.61 6.84 -15.74
C HIS A 68 -0.96 6.17 -14.40
N THR A 69 -0.31 6.59 -13.31
CA THR A 69 -0.53 6.07 -11.95
C THR A 69 -1.67 6.79 -11.24
N PHE A 70 -1.71 8.12 -11.30
CA PHE A 70 -2.70 8.96 -10.61
C PHE A 70 -3.57 9.75 -11.59
N LYS A 71 -4.41 9.03 -12.34
CA LYS A 71 -5.38 9.60 -13.29
C LYS A 71 -6.43 10.50 -12.61
N ASP A 72 -6.78 10.17 -11.37
CA ASP A 72 -7.75 10.89 -10.54
C ASP A 72 -7.18 11.01 -9.11
N LYS A 73 -7.54 12.08 -8.41
CA LYS A 73 -7.24 12.29 -6.99
C LYS A 73 -7.74 11.15 -6.12
N ILE A 74 -8.87 10.54 -6.50
CA ILE A 74 -9.46 9.40 -5.77
C ILE A 74 -8.47 8.23 -5.70
N LEU A 75 -7.65 8.03 -6.74
CA LEU A 75 -6.67 6.93 -6.78
C LEU A 75 -5.59 7.08 -5.70
N ILE A 76 -5.21 8.30 -5.30
CA ILE A 76 -4.24 8.51 -4.21
C ILE A 76 -4.78 7.91 -2.92
N GLY A 77 -6.03 8.26 -2.57
CA GLY A 77 -6.67 7.75 -1.36
C GLY A 77 -6.92 6.24 -1.41
N ILE A 78 -7.19 5.68 -2.60
CA ILE A 78 -7.31 4.23 -2.79
C ILE A 78 -5.97 3.54 -2.56
N TYR A 79 -4.89 4.01 -3.19
CA TYR A 79 -3.55 3.46 -3.04
C TYR A 79 -3.10 3.50 -1.58
N GLN A 80 -3.30 4.64 -0.91
CA GLN A 80 -3.00 4.78 0.52
C GLN A 80 -3.69 3.70 1.36
N ARG A 81 -5.00 3.51 1.16
CA ARG A 81 -5.78 2.50 1.92
C ARG A 81 -5.32 1.08 1.62
N LEU A 82 -5.09 0.75 0.35
CA LEU A 82 -4.63 -0.58 -0.03
C LEU A 82 -3.27 -0.91 0.58
N ILE A 83 -2.32 0.03 0.52
CA ILE A 83 -1.00 -0.14 1.15
C ILE A 83 -1.13 -0.29 2.66
N SER A 84 -1.99 0.50 3.32
CA SER A 84 -2.26 0.37 4.75
C SER A 84 -2.73 -1.04 5.12
N TYR A 85 -3.66 -1.63 4.36
CA TYR A 85 -4.10 -3.01 4.60
C TYR A 85 -3.03 -4.06 4.36
N VAL A 86 -2.14 -3.87 3.37
CA VAL A 86 -0.98 -4.75 3.15
C VAL A 86 -0.05 -4.71 4.36
N LEU A 87 0.28 -3.51 4.85
CA LEU A 87 1.13 -3.34 6.03
C LEU A 87 0.50 -3.93 7.30
N GLU A 88 -0.81 -3.73 7.50
CA GLU A 88 -1.54 -4.35 8.61
C GLU A 88 -1.54 -5.88 8.54
N TYR A 89 -1.67 -6.43 7.33
CA TYR A 89 -1.62 -7.86 7.10
C TYR A 89 -0.24 -8.43 7.46
N TRP A 90 0.84 -7.84 6.94
CA TRP A 90 2.20 -8.28 7.24
C TRP A 90 2.57 -8.12 8.71
N ASP A 91 2.21 -7.00 9.35
CA ASP A 91 2.42 -6.80 10.80
C ASP A 91 1.73 -7.91 11.63
N ALA A 92 0.49 -8.26 11.27
CA ALA A 92 -0.22 -9.33 11.93
C ALA A 92 0.44 -10.69 11.69
N GLN A 93 0.87 -10.97 10.46
CA GLN A 93 1.55 -12.23 10.11
C GLN A 93 2.89 -12.37 10.85
N THR A 94 3.74 -11.34 10.87
CA THR A 94 5.01 -11.38 11.61
C THR A 94 4.80 -11.66 13.09
N LYS A 95 3.77 -11.06 13.70
CA LYS A 95 3.42 -11.32 15.11
C LYS A 95 2.86 -12.73 15.34
N ILE A 96 2.13 -13.28 14.37
CA ILE A 96 1.65 -14.67 14.42
C ILE A 96 2.83 -15.64 14.41
N HIS A 97 3.76 -15.49 13.46
CA HIS A 97 4.94 -16.34 13.36
C HIS A 97 5.78 -16.29 14.65
N GLY A 98 6.02 -15.08 15.19
CA GLY A 98 6.73 -14.95 16.46
C GLY A 98 6.06 -15.62 17.66
N ILE A 99 4.72 -15.68 17.71
CA ILE A 99 4.01 -16.42 18.78
C ILE A 99 4.13 -17.93 18.60
N LEU A 100 4.14 -18.40 17.36
CA LEU A 100 4.26 -19.83 17.05
C LEU A 100 5.68 -20.36 17.30
N ASP A 101 6.69 -19.51 17.17
CA ASP A 101 8.10 -19.83 17.41
C ASP A 101 8.49 -19.80 18.91
N ASP A 102 7.71 -19.10 19.75
CA ASP A 102 7.91 -18.98 21.20
C ASP A 102 7.11 -20.02 22.01
N TYR A 103 7.39 -20.12 23.32
CA TYR A 103 6.64 -20.98 24.24
C TYR A 103 5.15 -20.59 24.28
N PHE A 104 4.28 -21.54 23.92
CA PHE A 104 2.85 -21.30 23.70
C PHE A 104 2.03 -21.54 24.98
N ASP A 105 1.47 -20.47 25.57
CA ASP A 105 0.55 -20.53 26.72
C ASP A 105 -0.89 -20.11 26.35
N THR A 106 -1.81 -20.15 27.31
CA THR A 106 -3.23 -19.76 27.09
C THR A 106 -3.39 -18.28 26.72
N HIS A 107 -2.43 -17.42 27.08
CA HIS A 107 -2.45 -16.00 26.70
C HIS A 107 -2.00 -15.81 25.24
N SER A 108 -0.98 -16.56 24.81
CA SER A 108 -0.53 -16.69 23.43
C SER A 108 -1.64 -17.17 22.50
N GLU A 109 -2.49 -18.11 22.95
CA GLU A 109 -3.64 -18.59 22.18
C GLU A 109 -4.67 -17.48 21.88
N LYS A 110 -5.07 -16.70 22.89
CA LYS A 110 -6.00 -15.57 22.70
C LYS A 110 -5.40 -14.50 21.78
N ARG A 111 -4.12 -14.19 21.97
CA ARG A 111 -3.41 -13.21 21.14
C ARG A 111 -3.29 -13.69 19.69
N LEU A 112 -3.01 -14.97 19.48
CA LEU A 112 -2.98 -15.61 18.16
C LEU A 112 -4.32 -15.44 17.45
N HIS A 113 -5.44 -15.77 18.13
CA HIS A 113 -6.77 -15.64 17.54
C HIS A 113 -7.12 -14.21 17.14
N LEU A 114 -6.77 -13.22 17.98
CA LEU A 114 -6.97 -11.80 17.68
C LEU A 114 -6.15 -11.36 16.45
N LEU A 115 -4.88 -11.78 16.35
CA LEU A 115 -4.02 -11.45 15.22
C LEU A 115 -4.48 -12.12 13.92
N GLN A 116 -4.93 -13.37 13.97
CA GLN A 116 -5.52 -14.07 12.82
C GLN A 116 -6.78 -13.34 12.32
N THR A 117 -7.62 -12.88 13.24
CA THR A 117 -8.81 -12.08 12.91
C THR A 117 -8.42 -10.75 12.27
N LYS A 118 -7.40 -10.07 12.82
CA LYS A 118 -6.86 -8.81 12.25
C LYS A 118 -6.34 -9.01 10.83
N SER A 119 -5.51 -10.04 10.61
CA SER A 119 -4.95 -10.37 9.30
C SER A 119 -6.05 -10.69 8.28
N THR A 120 -7.04 -11.51 8.66
CA THR A 120 -8.19 -11.84 7.81
C THR A 120 -9.02 -10.61 7.45
N ARG A 121 -9.25 -9.72 8.43
CA ARG A 121 -9.97 -8.47 8.22
C ARG A 121 -9.24 -7.55 7.24
N ALA A 122 -7.94 -7.33 7.42
CA ALA A 122 -7.14 -6.49 6.53
C ALA A 122 -7.20 -7.01 5.08
N LYS A 123 -7.03 -8.33 4.89
CA LYS A 123 -7.15 -8.97 3.56
C LYS A 123 -8.56 -8.81 2.95
N THR A 124 -9.60 -8.84 3.77
CA THR A 124 -10.99 -8.65 3.32
C THR A 124 -11.25 -7.22 2.90
N GLN A 125 -10.82 -6.24 3.71
CA GLN A 125 -10.96 -4.82 3.38
C GLN A 125 -10.15 -4.44 2.15
N PHE A 126 -8.94 -4.98 2.02
CA PHE A 126 -8.12 -4.86 0.81
C PHE A 126 -8.90 -5.31 -0.43
N LYS A 127 -9.48 -6.52 -0.41
CA LYS A 127 -10.26 -7.03 -1.54
C LYS A 127 -11.45 -6.13 -1.91
N THR A 128 -12.19 -5.65 -0.91
CA THR A 128 -13.33 -4.75 -1.16
C THR A 128 -12.90 -3.47 -1.86
N VAL A 129 -11.80 -2.85 -1.43
CA VAL A 129 -11.28 -1.62 -2.05
C VAL A 129 -10.68 -1.90 -3.43
N ALA A 130 -9.95 -3.00 -3.58
CA ALA A 130 -9.38 -3.43 -4.86
C ALA A 130 -10.47 -3.69 -5.92
N MET A 131 -11.58 -4.32 -5.54
CA MET A 131 -12.73 -4.55 -6.43
C MET A 131 -13.35 -3.23 -6.90
N ALA A 132 -13.45 -2.22 -6.03
CA ALA A 132 -13.98 -0.91 -6.38
C ALA A 132 -13.03 -0.12 -7.30
N MET A 133 -11.72 -0.35 -7.22
CA MET A 133 -10.72 0.25 -8.11
C MET A 133 -10.78 -0.33 -9.53
N GLY A 134 -11.19 -1.60 -9.67
CA GLY A 134 -11.28 -2.29 -10.95
C GLY A 134 -9.99 -3.02 -11.34
N GLN A 135 -10.14 -4.06 -12.17
CA GLN A 135 -9.07 -5.03 -12.44
C GLN A 135 -7.80 -4.42 -13.04
N LYS A 136 -7.92 -3.50 -14.02
CA LYS A 136 -6.75 -2.94 -14.72
C LYS A 136 -5.89 -2.08 -13.79
N ASP A 137 -6.52 -1.19 -13.04
CA ASP A 137 -5.80 -0.32 -12.10
C ASP A 137 -5.26 -1.14 -10.90
N TYR A 138 -5.91 -2.26 -10.57
CA TYR A 138 -5.42 -3.25 -9.61
C TYR A 138 -4.16 -3.98 -10.07
N GLU A 139 -4.17 -4.53 -11.28
CA GLU A 139 -2.99 -5.21 -11.83
C GLU A 139 -1.80 -4.25 -11.92
N HIS A 140 -2.04 -2.99 -12.29
CA HIS A 140 -1.02 -1.95 -12.27
C HIS A 140 -0.51 -1.68 -10.84
N PHE A 141 -1.40 -1.54 -9.86
CA PHE A 141 -1.04 -1.36 -8.44
C PHE A 141 -0.16 -2.51 -7.92
N ILE A 142 -0.53 -3.75 -8.20
CA ILE A 142 0.23 -4.93 -7.75
C ILE A 142 1.62 -4.97 -8.36
N ALA A 143 1.73 -4.72 -9.66
CA ALA A 143 3.01 -4.71 -10.37
C ALA A 143 3.91 -3.58 -9.88
N LEU A 144 3.36 -2.37 -9.78
CA LEU A 144 4.08 -1.16 -9.37
C LEU A 144 4.66 -1.28 -7.95
N LEU A 145 3.99 -2.01 -7.06
CA LEU A 145 4.40 -2.15 -5.67
C LEU A 145 5.11 -3.48 -5.35
N GLY A 146 5.44 -4.29 -6.36
CA GLY A 146 6.12 -5.57 -6.13
C GLY A 146 5.29 -6.56 -5.27
N LEU A 147 3.96 -6.49 -5.34
CA LEU A 147 3.04 -7.30 -4.53
C LEU A 147 2.68 -8.64 -5.20
N HIS A 148 3.62 -9.23 -5.94
CA HIS A 148 3.43 -10.49 -6.65
C HIS A 148 3.39 -11.69 -5.68
N HIS A 149 2.26 -11.87 -4.99
CA HIS A 149 2.06 -12.95 -4.02
C HIS A 149 0.65 -13.54 -4.11
N GLU A 150 0.51 -14.81 -3.73
CA GLU A 150 -0.76 -15.54 -3.80
C GLU A 150 -1.89 -14.89 -2.98
N ASP A 151 -1.52 -14.13 -1.94
CA ASP A 151 -2.46 -13.39 -1.10
C ASP A 151 -3.20 -12.28 -1.85
N TRP A 152 -2.57 -11.74 -2.90
CA TRP A 152 -3.03 -10.60 -3.68
C TRP A 152 -3.42 -10.98 -5.11
N VAL A 153 -3.68 -12.26 -5.38
CA VAL A 153 -4.20 -12.66 -6.70
C VAL A 153 -5.63 -12.15 -6.87
N TRP A 154 -5.91 -11.53 -8.02
CA TRP A 154 -7.27 -11.13 -8.38
C TRP A 154 -8.18 -12.37 -8.48
N ARG A 155 -9.18 -12.45 -7.60
CA ARG A 155 -10.20 -13.51 -7.63
C ARG A 155 -11.56 -12.85 -7.81
N ARG A 156 -12.23 -13.22 -8.90
CA ARG A 156 -13.55 -12.73 -9.27
C ARG A 156 -14.65 -13.44 -8.50
#